data_AF-A0A3E5GI35-F1
#
_entry.id   AF-A0A3E5GI35-F1
#
_cell.length_a   1.000
_cell.length_b   1.000
_cell.length_c   1.000
_cell.angle_alpha   90.00
_cell.angle_beta   90.00
_cell.angle_gamma   90.00
#
_symmetry.space_group_name_H-M   'P 1'
#
loop_
_entity.id
_entity.type
_entity.pdbx_description
1 polymer ?
#
loop_
_entity_poly.entity_id
_entity_poly.type
_entity_poly.pdbx_seq_one_letter_code
_entity_poly.pdbx_strand_id
1 'polypeptide(L)' 'MDEYSRIIIEEYCMNHPKTKKADFLWEMVHMSYDVACEPDPWQLMHLSQLLSRERNPELREALEGLDEFMNGY' A
#
# COMPACT_ATOMS: atom_id res chain seq x y z
N MET A 1 4.97 -4.65 -8.20
CA MET A 1 5.56 -3.68 -7.24
C MET A 1 7.07 -3.71 -7.27
N ASP A 2 7.69 -2.59 -7.59
CA ASP A 2 9.13 -2.37 -7.49
C ASP A 2 9.57 -2.06 -6.04
N GLU A 3 10.89 -2.05 -5.80
CA GLU A 3 11.47 -1.78 -4.48
C GLU A 3 11.30 -0.32 -4.04
N TYR A 4 11.31 0.64 -4.96
CA TYR A 4 11.18 2.06 -4.67
C TYR A 4 9.78 2.40 -4.13
N SER A 5 8.74 1.84 -4.74
CA SER A 5 7.34 1.94 -4.27
C SER A 5 7.18 1.42 -2.84
N ARG A 6 7.87 0.32 -2.47
CA ARG A 6 7.85 -0.20 -1.09
C ARG A 6 8.47 0.80 -0.12
N ILE A 7 9.64 1.34 -0.45
CA ILE A 7 10.35 2.31 0.38
C ILE A 7 9.48 3.55 0.65
N ILE A 8 8.80 4.09 -0.37
CA ILE A 8 7.91 5.26 -0.20
C ILE A 8 6.78 4.97 0.80
N ILE A 9 6.15 3.79 0.71
CA ILE A 9 5.06 3.42 1.61
C ILE A 9 5.58 3.20 3.03
N GLU A 10 6.74 2.56 3.17
CA GLU A 10 7.36 2.33 4.47
C GLU A 10 7.76 3.65 5.13
N GLU A 11 8.39 4.57 4.41
CA GLU A 11 8.72 5.91 4.87
C GLU A 11 7.47 6.70 5.27
N TYR A 12 6.38 6.60 4.49
CA TYR A 12 5.10 7.20 4.86
C TYR A 12 4.61 6.69 6.21
N CYS A 13 4.66 5.38 6.43
CA CYS A 13 4.20 4.76 7.67
C CYS A 13 5.08 5.13 8.86
N MET A 14 6.40 5.14 8.69
CA MET A 14 7.35 5.58 9.74
C MET A 14 7.14 7.04 10.15
N ASN A 15 6.77 7.90 9.20
CA ASN A 15 6.48 9.31 9.46
C ASN A 15 5.07 9.54 10.05
N HIS A 16 4.14 8.59 9.90
CA HIS A 16 2.75 8.70 10.34
C HIS A 16 2.28 7.52 11.22
N PRO A 17 3.06 7.08 12.23
CA PRO A 17 2.89 5.78 12.90
C PRO A 17 1.64 5.66 13.80
N LYS A 18 0.83 6.73 13.90
CA LYS A 18 -0.40 6.76 14.72
C LYS A 18 -1.66 6.85 13.88
N THR A 19 -1.53 6.80 12.55
CA THR A 19 -2.66 6.94 11.64
C THR A 19 -3.17 5.56 11.24
N LYS A 20 -4.49 5.39 11.23
CA LYS A 20 -5.13 4.16 10.74
C LYS A 20 -4.71 3.81 9.31
N LYS A 21 -4.42 4.82 8.50
CA LYS A 21 -3.90 4.65 7.15
C LYS A 21 -2.51 4.03 7.16
N ALA A 22 -1.58 4.52 7.99
CA ALA A 22 -0.26 3.92 8.13
C ALA A 22 -0.36 2.49 8.65
N ASP A 23 -1.19 2.22 9.66
CA ASP A 23 -1.38 0.85 10.18
C ASP A 23 -1.81 -0.11 9.06
N PHE A 24 -2.83 0.27 8.29
CA PHE A 24 -3.31 -0.52 7.15
C PHE A 24 -2.26 -0.68 6.04
N LEU A 25 -1.58 0.40 5.66
CA LEU A 25 -0.55 0.35 4.61
C LEU A 25 0.66 -0.47 5.05
N TRP A 26 0.98 -0.50 6.34
CA TRP A 26 2.03 -1.33 6.89
C TRP A 26 1.71 -2.81 6.74
N GLU A 27 0.47 -3.22 7.02
CA GLU A 27 0.00 -4.59 6.77
C GLU A 27 0.08 -4.94 5.28
N MET A 28 -0.42 -4.07 4.40
CA MET A 28 -0.39 -4.27 2.96
C MET A 28 1.05 -4.39 2.41
N VAL A 29 1.96 -3.48 2.77
CA VAL A 29 3.34 -3.54 2.28
C VAL A 29 4.07 -4.76 2.83
N HIS A 30 3.76 -5.20 4.07
CA HIS A 30 4.31 -6.44 4.61
C HIS A 30 3.86 -7.68 3.83
N MET A 31 2.58 -7.75 3.43
CA MET A 31 2.08 -8.82 2.56
C MET A 31 2.82 -8.84 1.22
N SER A 32 3.29 -7.68 0.72
CA SER A 32 4.05 -7.63 -0.55
C SER A 32 5.42 -8.32 -0.52
N TYR A 33 5.93 -8.68 0.66
CA TYR A 33 7.16 -9.46 0.84
C TYR A 33 6.93 -10.96 0.77
N ASP A 34 5.70 -11.42 1.02
CA ASP A 34 5.33 -12.83 0.96
C ASP A 34 4.35 -13.07 -0.20
N VAL A 35 4.88 -13.61 -1.30
CA VAL A 35 4.10 -13.91 -2.51
C VAL A 35 3.00 -14.96 -2.31
N ALA A 36 3.00 -15.69 -1.19
CA ALA A 36 1.93 -16.63 -0.85
C ALA A 36 0.80 -15.97 -0.05
N CYS A 37 0.98 -14.72 0.38
CA CYS A 37 -0.02 -13.98 1.13
C CYS A 37 -1.00 -13.30 0.18
N GLU A 38 -2.26 -13.74 0.21
CA GLU A 38 -3.34 -13.12 -0.54
C GLU A 38 -4.11 -12.14 0.36
N PRO A 39 -4.27 -10.87 -0.06
CA PRO A 39 -5.07 -9.91 0.69
C PRO A 39 -6.56 -10.27 0.62
N ASP A 40 -7.29 -9.98 1.70
CA ASP A 40 -8.74 -10.11 1.71
C ASP A 40 -9.37 -9.14 0.68
N PRO A 41 -10.54 -9.48 0.09
CA PRO A 41 -11.24 -8.61 -0.85
C PRO A 41 -11.56 -7.21 -0.29
N TRP A 42 -11.79 -7.09 1.02
CA TRP A 42 -12.06 -5.80 1.66
C TRP A 42 -10.79 -4.93 1.75
N GLN A 43 -9.60 -5.53 1.87
CA GLN A 43 -8.33 -4.81 1.89
C GLN A 43 -8.04 -4.20 0.53
N LEU A 44 -8.25 -4.97 -0.55
CA LEU A 44 -8.17 -4.46 -1.93
C LEU A 44 -9.13 -3.28 -2.14
N MET A 45 -10.40 -3.43 -1.76
CA MET A 45 -11.38 -2.35 -1.84
C MET A 45 -10.95 -1.11 -1.03
N HIS A 46 -10.39 -1.31 0.17
CA HIS A 46 -9.93 -0.22 1.01
C HIS A 46 -8.72 0.49 0.41
N LEU A 47 -7.78 -0.24 -0.18
CA LEU A 47 -6.62 0.31 -0.88
C LEU A 47 -7.04 1.19 -2.05
N SER A 48 -7.94 0.73 -2.91
CA SER A 48 -8.44 1.54 -4.04
C SER A 48 -9.16 2.82 -3.56
N GLN A 49 -9.87 2.75 -2.43
CA GLN A 49 -10.47 3.94 -1.80
C GLN A 49 -9.42 4.93 -1.30
N LEU A 50 -8.33 4.46 -0.69
CA LEU A 50 -7.21 5.31 -0.25
C LEU A 50 -6.56 5.99 -1.46
N LEU A 51 -6.31 5.24 -2.53
CA LEU A 51 -5.68 5.70 -3.75
C LEU A 51 -6.49 6.82 -4.42
N SER A 52 -7.82 6.66 -4.52
CA SER A 52 -8.72 7.70 -5.05
C SER A 52 -8.71 9.03 -4.28
N ARG A 53 -8.31 8.99 -3.00
CA ARG A 53 -8.28 10.14 -2.09
C ARG A 53 -6.87 10.69 -1.89
N GLU A 54 -5.85 9.98 -2.37
CA GLU A 54 -4.47 10.36 -2.18
C GLU A 54 -4.13 11.60 -3.01
N ARG A 55 -3.53 12.58 -2.36
CA ARG A 55 -3.15 13.86 -2.99
C ARG A 55 -1.65 13.98 -3.20
N ASN A 56 -0.86 13.23 -2.44
CA ASN A 56 0.58 13.16 -2.65
C ASN A 56 0.85 12.32 -3.91
N PRO A 57 1.43 12.90 -4.97
CA PRO A 57 1.61 12.19 -6.24
C PRO A 57 2.59 11.01 -6.12
N GLU A 58 3.65 11.15 -5.34
CA GLU A 58 4.68 10.13 -5.14
C GLU A 58 4.12 8.95 -4.34
N LEU A 59 3.41 9.23 -3.24
CA LEU A 59 2.73 8.17 -2.48
C LEU A 59 1.63 7.51 -3.31
N ARG A 60 0.92 8.28 -4.14
CA ARG A 60 -0.12 7.72 -5.00
C ARG A 60 0.45 6.73 -6.01
N GLU A 61 1.54 7.07 -6.70
CA GLU A 61 2.22 6.16 -7.63
C GLU A 61 2.69 4.89 -6.93
N ALA A 62 3.26 5.01 -5.73
CA ALA A 62 3.64 3.85 -4.92
C ALA A 62 2.44 2.97 -4.53
N LEU A 63 1.29 3.58 -4.19
CA LEU A 63 0.06 2.86 -3.89
C LEU A 63 -0.56 2.21 -5.15
N GLU A 64 -0.42 2.82 -6.32
CA GLU A 64 -0.82 2.22 -7.61
C GLU A 64 0.01 0.95 -7.86
N GLY A 65 1.33 1.00 -7.67
CA GLY A 65 2.20 -0.17 -7.79
C GLY A 65 1.93 -1.28 -6.75
N LEU A 66 1.44 -0.91 -5.56
CA LEU A 66 0.96 -1.85 -4.55
C LEU A 66 -0.37 -2.49 -4.96
N ASP A 67 -1.33 -1.70 -5.44
CA ASP A 67 -2.66 -2.16 -5.86
C ASP A 67 -2.56 -3.13 -7.05
N GLU A 68 -1.75 -2.81 -8.06
CA GLU A 68 -1.48 -3.70 -9.19
C GLU A 68 -0.89 -5.04 -8.74
N PHE A 69 0.13 -5.00 -7.86
CA PHE A 69 0.76 -6.19 -7.32
C PHE A 69 -0.22 -7.08 -6.55
N MET A 70 -1.04 -6.47 -5.70
CA MET A 70 -2.00 -7.17 -4.85
C MET A 70 -3.17 -7.75 -5.63
N ASN A 71 -3.53 -7.13 -6.75
CA ASN A 71 -4.52 -7.67 -7.68
C ASN A 71 -3.93 -8.68 -8.69
N GLY A 72 -2.60 -8.88 -8.71
CA GLY A 72 -1.92 -9.82 -9.60
C GLY A 72 -1.78 -9.36 -11.05
N TYR A 73 -1.80 -8.04 -11.30
CA TYR A 73 -1.64 -7.43 -12.63
C TYR A 73 -0.20 -7.00 -12.93
#